data_AF-A0A1G9M8P1-F1
#
_entry.id   AF-A0A1G9M8P1-F1
#
_cell.length_a   1.000
_cell.length_b   1.000
_cell.length_c   1.000
_cell.angle_alpha   90.00
_cell.angle_beta   90.00
_cell.angle_gamma   90.00
#
_symmetry.space_group_name_H-M   'P 1'
#
loop_
_entity.id
_entity.type
_entity.pdbx_description
1 polymer ?
#
loop_
_entity_poly.entity_id
_entity_poly.type
_entity_poly.pdbx_seq_one_letter_code
_entity_poly.pdbx_strand_id
1 'polypeptide(L)'
;MKMLQNVRKTMKKQQGFTLIELLVVVAIIGILAAIAIPRFVDTTATANGAKVLADLQSIDSAIQQHAAGQGINPSTVTAAMLAAYFSNGFPTPPTGAIRIRGTERTGTAYVIDGNGRATFANMTAEELANPAASGGGTTP
;
A
#
# COMPACT_ATOMS: atom_id res chain seq x y z
N MET A 1 -1.91 -42.55 65.42
CA MET A 1 -1.40 -42.25 64.06
C MET A 1 -2.09 -40.98 63.55
N LYS A 2 -1.32 -39.91 63.37
CA LYS A 2 -1.76 -38.61 62.85
C LYS A 2 -1.70 -38.67 61.33
N MET A 3 -2.85 -38.68 60.65
CA MET A 3 -2.91 -38.54 59.19
C MET A 3 -4.15 -37.74 58.72
N LEU A 4 -4.67 -36.87 59.60
CA LEU A 4 -5.81 -35.99 59.30
C LEU A 4 -5.42 -34.50 59.27
N GLN A 5 -4.12 -34.19 59.22
CA GLN A 5 -3.64 -32.82 59.05
C GLN A 5 -3.32 -32.57 57.58
N ASN A 6 -3.83 -31.45 57.07
CA ASN A 6 -3.45 -30.79 55.82
C ASN A 6 -4.34 -31.03 54.60
N VAL A 7 -5.59 -30.56 54.69
CA VAL A 7 -6.21 -29.90 53.54
C VAL A 7 -6.83 -28.57 54.00
N ARG A 8 -6.01 -27.67 54.56
CA ARG A 8 -6.35 -26.24 54.53
C ARG A 8 -6.16 -25.79 53.08
N LYS A 9 -7.21 -25.94 52.29
CA LYS A 9 -7.32 -25.37 50.95
C LYS A 9 -7.19 -23.86 51.10
N THR A 10 -5.99 -23.33 50.88
CA THR A 10 -5.74 -21.90 50.80
C THR A 10 -6.61 -21.35 49.67
N MET A 11 -7.74 -20.74 50.00
CA MET A 11 -8.52 -19.93 49.06
C MET A 11 -7.64 -18.75 48.69
N LYS A 12 -6.82 -18.89 47.63
CA LYS A 12 -6.12 -17.77 47.03
C LYS A 12 -7.21 -16.76 46.66
N LYS A 13 -7.22 -15.58 47.29
CA LYS A 13 -8.11 -14.48 46.90
C LYS A 13 -7.89 -14.24 45.41
N GLN A 14 -8.87 -14.59 44.57
CA GLN A 14 -8.87 -14.20 43.18
C GLN A 14 -8.99 -12.68 43.15
N GLN A 15 -7.86 -12.00 42.93
CA GLN A 15 -7.84 -10.58 42.60
C GLN A 15 -8.27 -10.48 41.14
N GLY A 16 -9.57 -10.30 40.91
CA GLY A 16 -10.11 -9.98 39.60
C GLY A 16 -9.85 -8.51 39.25
N PHE A 17 -9.72 -8.22 37.95
CA PHE A 17 -9.76 -6.85 37.45
C PHE A 17 -11.08 -6.18 37.84
N THR A 18 -11.02 -4.94 38.30
CA THR A 18 -12.23 -4.17 38.58
C THR A 18 -12.86 -3.69 37.26
N LEU A 19 -14.19 -3.58 37.23
CA LEU A 19 -14.90 -3.04 36.05
C LEU A 19 -14.47 -1.59 35.76
N ILE A 20 -14.10 -0.83 36.79
CA ILE A 20 -13.64 0.55 36.63
C ILE A 20 -12.25 0.62 36.00
N GLU A 21 -11.33 -0.29 36.33
CA GLU A 21 -10.02 -0.39 35.66
C GLU A 21 -10.20 -0.66 34.18
N LEU A 22 -11.07 -1.60 33.82
CA LEU A 22 -11.32 -1.92 32.42
C LEU A 22 -11.99 -0.75 31.69
N LEU A 23 -12.91 -0.04 32.35
CA LEU A 23 -13.60 1.13 31.78
C LEU A 23 -12.63 2.28 31.46
N VAL A 24 -11.72 2.61 32.39
CA VAL A 24 -10.75 3.69 32.16
C VAL A 24 -9.77 3.32 31.04
N VAL A 25 -9.36 2.06 30.93
CA VAL A 25 -8.46 1.59 29.87
C VAL A 25 -9.11 1.74 28.49
N VAL A 26 -10.35 1.28 28.30
CA VAL A 26 -11.03 1.41 27.00
C VAL A 26 -11.34 2.86 26.66
N ALA A 27 -11.61 3.71 27.67
CA ALA A 27 -11.80 5.14 27.45
C ALA A 27 -10.52 5.82 26.92
N ILE A 28 -9.35 5.51 27.50
CA ILE A 28 -8.06 6.05 27.04
C ILE A 28 -7.73 5.52 25.63
N ILE A 29 -7.88 4.22 25.39
CA ILE A 29 -7.67 3.63 24.05
C ILE A 29 -8.62 4.26 23.02
N GLY A 30 -9.86 4.54 23.39
CA GLY A 30 -10.84 5.22 22.53
C GLY A 30 -10.39 6.61 22.10
N ILE A 31 -9.88 7.43 23.03
CA ILE A 31 -9.35 8.78 22.72
C ILE A 31 -8.14 8.69 21.77
N LEU A 32 -7.21 7.78 22.05
CA LEU A 32 -6.02 7.59 21.20
C LEU A 32 -6.41 7.12 19.80
N ALA A 33 -7.33 6.16 19.70
CA ALA A 33 -7.82 5.63 18.42
C ALA A 33 -8.51 6.72 17.58
N ALA A 34 -9.31 7.59 18.19
CA ALA A 34 -10.01 8.66 17.49
C ALA A 34 -9.05 9.64 16.76
N ILE A 35 -7.88 9.92 17.34
CA ILE A 35 -6.87 10.79 16.73
C ILE A 35 -5.97 10.03 15.75
N ALA A 36 -5.66 8.77 16.05
CA ALA A 36 -4.71 7.96 15.28
C ALA A 36 -5.28 7.45 13.96
N ILE A 37 -6.53 6.94 13.95
CA ILE A 37 -7.16 6.33 12.77
C ILE A 37 -7.20 7.28 11.55
N PRO A 38 -7.71 8.53 11.64
CA PRO A 38 -7.79 9.39 10.46
C PRO A 38 -6.41 9.73 9.88
N ARG A 39 -5.40 9.91 10.73
CA ARG A 39 -4.01 10.14 10.30
C ARG A 39 -3.41 8.92 9.61
N PHE A 40 -3.69 7.72 10.15
CA PHE A 40 -3.19 6.48 9.59
C PHE A 40 -3.74 6.23 8.18
N VAL A 41 -5.02 6.50 7.94
CA VAL A 41 -5.65 6.33 6.62
C VAL A 41 -5.03 7.27 5.57
N ASP A 42 -4.85 8.56 5.88
CA ASP A 42 -4.26 9.52 4.93
C ASP A 42 -2.76 9.23 4.67
N THR A 43 -2.03 8.80 5.70
CA THR A 43 -0.62 8.38 5.56
C THR A 43 -0.51 7.15 4.67
N THR A 44 -1.39 6.16 4.87
CA THR A 44 -1.43 4.95 4.04
C THR A 44 -1.77 5.29 2.59
N ALA A 45 -2.73 6.20 2.36
CA ALA A 45 -3.09 6.64 1.03
C ALA A 45 -1.94 7.35 0.30
N THR A 46 -1.18 8.16 1.03
CA THR A 46 0.01 8.85 0.49
C THR A 46 1.16 7.87 0.22
N ALA A 47 1.37 6.89 1.10
CA ALA A 47 2.35 5.82 0.91
C ALA A 47 2.01 4.97 -0.32
N ASN A 48 0.74 4.66 -0.52
CA ASN A 48 0.24 3.98 -1.71
C ASN A 48 0.52 4.80 -2.98
N GLY A 49 0.33 6.14 -2.92
CA GLY A 49 0.68 7.03 -4.02
C GLY A 49 2.17 7.04 -4.35
N ALA A 50 3.04 7.05 -3.34
CA ALA A 50 4.49 6.95 -3.52
C ALA A 50 4.89 5.60 -4.13
N LYS A 51 4.27 4.50 -3.69
CA LYS A 51 4.47 3.17 -4.27
C LYS A 51 4.09 3.15 -5.76
N VAL A 52 2.94 3.72 -6.11
CA VAL A 52 2.52 3.83 -7.52
C VAL A 52 3.58 4.53 -8.36
N LEU A 53 4.11 5.66 -7.89
CA LEU A 53 5.15 6.38 -8.63
C LEU A 53 6.43 5.56 -8.81
N ALA A 54 6.87 4.86 -7.77
CA ALA A 54 8.06 4.00 -7.81
C ALA A 54 7.86 2.78 -8.72
N ASP A 55 6.67 2.17 -8.71
CA ASP A 55 6.34 1.04 -9.58
C ASP A 55 6.35 1.47 -11.05
N LEU A 56 5.76 2.63 -11.39
CA LEU A 56 5.77 3.14 -12.77
C LEU A 56 7.20 3.36 -13.29
N GLN A 57 8.08 3.97 -12.50
CA GLN A 57 9.49 4.17 -12.86
C GLN A 57 10.24 2.83 -13.03
N SER A 58 9.91 1.84 -12.21
CA SER A 58 10.49 0.50 -12.30
C SER A 58 10.02 -0.22 -13.57
N ILE A 59 8.74 -0.08 -13.93
CA ILE A 59 8.18 -0.61 -15.17
C ILE A 59 8.81 0.07 -16.38
N ASP A 60 8.91 1.40 -16.40
CA ASP A 60 9.58 2.13 -17.47
C ASP A 60 11.02 1.67 -17.67
N SER A 61 11.76 1.48 -16.58
CA SER A 61 13.13 0.96 -16.64
C SER A 61 13.18 -0.43 -17.27
N ALA A 62 12.26 -1.31 -16.88
CA ALA A 62 12.19 -2.67 -17.42
C ALA A 62 11.72 -2.70 -18.88
N ILE A 63 10.86 -1.76 -19.31
CA ILE A 63 10.48 -1.58 -20.73
C ILE A 63 11.74 -1.25 -21.54
N GLN A 64 12.53 -0.27 -21.09
CA GLN A 64 13.74 0.15 -21.79
C GLN A 64 14.79 -0.97 -21.84
N GLN A 65 14.95 -1.72 -20.75
CA GLN A 65 15.86 -2.87 -20.70
C GLN A 65 15.44 -3.98 -21.66
N HIS A 66 14.15 -4.34 -21.70
CA HIS A 66 13.64 -5.36 -22.59
C HIS A 66 13.75 -4.94 -24.07
N ALA A 67 13.34 -3.71 -24.38
CA ALA A 67 13.43 -3.15 -25.72
C ALA A 67 14.87 -3.12 -26.24
N ALA A 68 15.82 -2.64 -25.42
CA ALA A 68 17.23 -2.61 -25.76
C ALA A 68 17.83 -4.01 -25.93
N GLY A 69 17.49 -4.95 -25.04
CA GLY A 69 17.99 -6.32 -25.09
C GLY A 69 17.46 -7.14 -26.27
N GLN A 70 16.26 -6.84 -26.77
CA GLN A 70 15.65 -7.52 -27.91
C GLN A 70 15.79 -6.75 -29.24
N GLY A 71 16.28 -5.50 -29.20
CA GLY A 71 16.37 -4.65 -30.38
C GLY A 71 15.00 -4.25 -30.96
N ILE A 72 13.96 -4.18 -30.12
CA ILE A 72 12.59 -3.83 -30.50
C ILE A 72 12.21 -2.43 -30.03
N ASN A 73 11.17 -1.84 -30.63
CA ASN A 73 10.66 -0.54 -30.21
C ASN A 73 9.95 -0.66 -28.85
N PRO A 74 10.21 0.23 -27.86
CA PRO A 74 9.50 0.27 -26.58
C PRO A 74 7.96 0.23 -26.69
N SER A 75 7.38 0.81 -27.74
CA SER A 75 5.92 0.80 -27.96
C SER A 75 5.32 -0.59 -28.22
N THR A 76 6.15 -1.58 -28.57
CA THR A 76 5.71 -2.96 -28.82
C THR A 76 5.78 -3.84 -27.58
N VAL A 77 6.34 -3.33 -26.49
CA VAL A 77 6.53 -4.06 -25.24
C VAL A 77 5.19 -4.19 -24.52
N THR A 78 4.89 -5.39 -24.02
CA THR A 78 3.64 -5.70 -23.29
C THR A 78 3.91 -6.17 -21.87
N ALA A 79 2.94 -6.02 -20.97
CA ALA A 79 3.07 -6.46 -19.57
C ALA A 79 3.49 -7.94 -19.43
N ALA A 80 3.04 -8.81 -20.35
CA ALA A 80 3.41 -10.21 -20.37
C ALA A 80 4.92 -10.42 -20.64
N MET A 81 5.53 -9.60 -21.51
CA MET A 81 6.96 -9.67 -21.83
C MET A 81 7.84 -9.26 -20.65
N LEU A 82 7.33 -8.42 -19.75
CA LEU A 82 8.05 -7.98 -18.55
C LEU A 82 7.89 -8.91 -17.35
N ALA A 83 7.07 -9.96 -17.41
CA ALA A 83 6.77 -10.77 -16.22
C ALA A 83 8.01 -11.33 -15.51
N ALA A 84 9.09 -11.62 -16.25
CA ALA A 84 10.35 -12.12 -15.71
C ALA A 84 11.25 -11.05 -15.05
N TYR A 85 10.97 -9.76 -15.26
CA TYR A 85 11.72 -8.65 -14.65
C TYR A 85 11.32 -8.39 -13.20
N PHE A 86 10.24 -9.02 -12.74
CA PHE A 86 9.67 -8.82 -11.43
C PHE A 86 9.49 -10.17 -10.73
N SER A 87 10.00 -10.29 -9.50
CA SER A 87 10.02 -11.56 -8.76
C SER A 87 8.64 -12.16 -8.52
N ASN A 88 7.58 -11.34 -8.53
CA ASN A 88 6.19 -11.75 -8.31
C ASN A 88 5.31 -11.59 -9.56
N GLY A 89 5.92 -11.52 -10.75
CA GLY A 89 5.21 -11.17 -11.98
C GLY A 89 4.96 -9.65 -12.10
N PHE A 90 4.27 -9.25 -13.16
CA PHE A 90 4.04 -7.85 -13.48
C PHE A 90 3.36 -7.13 -12.29
N PRO A 91 3.87 -5.96 -11.83
CA PRO A 91 3.36 -5.30 -10.64
C PRO A 91 1.87 -4.93 -10.77
N THR A 92 1.18 -4.89 -9.63
CA THR A 92 -0.19 -4.38 -9.53
C THR A 92 -0.23 -3.22 -8.55
N PRO A 93 -1.10 -2.21 -8.78
CA PRO A 93 -1.26 -1.11 -7.82
C PRO A 93 -1.66 -1.59 -6.42
N PRO A 94 -1.23 -0.89 -5.36
CA PRO A 94 -1.69 -1.17 -4.01
C PRO A 94 -3.21 -0.99 -3.91
N THR A 95 -3.85 -1.81 -3.08
CA THR A 95 -5.30 -1.71 -2.83
C THR A 95 -5.62 -0.59 -1.84
N GLY A 96 -6.82 0.00 -1.98
CA GLY A 96 -7.32 1.05 -1.09
C GLY A 96 -7.14 2.44 -1.67
N ALA A 97 -7.25 3.46 -0.81
CA ALA A 97 -7.07 4.84 -1.22
C ALA A 97 -5.63 5.07 -1.70
N ILE A 98 -5.47 5.77 -2.82
CA ILE A 98 -4.19 6.18 -3.38
C ILE A 98 -4.24 7.69 -3.53
N ARG A 99 -3.30 8.39 -2.89
CA ARG A 99 -3.25 9.85 -2.87
C ARG A 99 -1.89 10.32 -3.34
N ILE A 100 -1.88 11.04 -4.46
CA ILE A 100 -0.67 11.57 -5.08
C ILE A 100 -0.81 13.09 -5.07
N ARG A 101 0.07 13.77 -4.34
CA ARG A 101 0.10 15.24 -4.20
C ARG A 101 -1.25 15.85 -3.77
N GLY A 102 -1.98 15.17 -2.90
CA GLY A 102 -3.26 15.64 -2.38
C GLY A 102 -4.46 15.38 -3.31
N THR A 103 -4.27 14.71 -4.45
CA THR A 103 -5.36 14.24 -5.31
C THR A 103 -5.53 12.73 -5.13
N GLU A 104 -6.75 12.29 -4.84
CA GLU A 104 -7.08 10.87 -4.83
C GLU A 104 -7.11 10.33 -6.26
N ARG A 105 -6.56 9.13 -6.45
CA ARG A 105 -6.46 8.46 -7.75
C ARG A 105 -7.02 7.05 -7.63
N THR A 106 -7.71 6.62 -8.67
CA THR A 106 -8.33 5.30 -8.73
C THR A 106 -7.84 4.57 -9.96
N GLY A 107 -7.34 3.35 -9.77
CA GLY A 107 -6.88 2.48 -10.83
C GLY A 107 -6.60 1.10 -10.27
N THR A 108 -6.88 0.06 -11.06
CA THR A 108 -6.73 -1.34 -10.64
C THR A 108 -5.57 -2.05 -11.32
N ALA A 109 -4.94 -1.41 -12.30
CA ALA A 109 -3.82 -1.97 -13.06
C ALA A 109 -2.84 -0.88 -13.49
N TYR A 110 -1.60 -1.29 -13.75
CA TYR A 110 -0.66 -0.54 -14.57
C TYR A 110 -0.82 -0.95 -16.03
N VAL A 111 -0.74 0.00 -16.94
CA VAL A 111 -0.87 -0.24 -18.38
C VAL A 111 0.34 0.33 -19.09
N ILE A 112 0.85 -0.39 -20.09
CA ILE A 112 1.85 0.15 -21.01
C ILE A 112 1.08 0.82 -22.15
N ASP A 113 1.27 2.12 -22.34
CA ASP A 113 0.61 2.88 -23.39
C ASP A 113 1.19 2.57 -24.77
N GLY A 114 0.57 3.11 -25.83
CA GLY A 114 1.05 2.94 -27.21
C GLY A 114 2.41 3.57 -27.51
N ASN A 115 2.99 4.31 -26.56
CA ASN A 115 4.30 4.94 -26.66
C ASN A 115 5.38 4.16 -25.88
N GLY A 116 5.02 3.04 -25.24
CA GLY A 116 5.95 2.24 -24.45
C GLY A 116 6.25 2.88 -23.09
N ARG A 117 5.27 3.54 -22.47
CA ARG A 117 5.37 4.13 -21.14
C ARG A 117 4.39 3.48 -20.17
N ALA A 118 4.83 3.30 -18.93
CA ALA A 118 3.99 2.83 -17.85
C ALA A 118 3.02 3.93 -17.42
N THR A 119 1.74 3.57 -17.29
CA THR A 119 0.68 4.46 -16.87
C THR A 119 -0.15 3.87 -15.74
N PHE A 120 -0.65 4.75 -14.88
CA PHE A 120 -1.64 4.46 -13.86
C PHE A 120 -2.78 5.47 -13.99
N ALA A 121 -4.03 4.98 -14.06
CA ALA A 121 -5.19 5.83 -14.34
C ALA A 121 -5.00 6.71 -15.60
N ASN A 122 -4.40 6.13 -16.65
CA ASN A 122 -4.05 6.78 -17.92
C ASN A 122 -3.06 7.95 -17.82
N MET A 123 -2.26 8.00 -16.75
CA MET A 123 -1.22 9.02 -16.57
C MET A 123 0.13 8.38 -16.33
N THR A 124 1.19 8.96 -16.88
CA THR A 124 2.57 8.52 -16.62
C THR A 124 3.04 8.93 -15.23
N ALA A 125 4.18 8.39 -14.80
CA ALA A 125 4.83 8.79 -13.56
C ALA A 125 5.05 10.31 -13.48
N GLU A 126 5.48 10.92 -14.58
CA GLU A 126 5.78 12.35 -14.67
C GLU A 126 4.52 13.21 -14.58
N GLU A 127 3.43 12.80 -15.23
CA GLU A 127 2.16 13.53 -15.19
C GLU A 127 1.51 13.44 -13.80
N LEU A 128 1.67 12.30 -13.12
CA LEU A 128 1.22 12.13 -11.73
C LEU A 128 2.08 12.94 -10.76
N ALA A 129 3.39 13.02 -10.99
CA ALA A 129 4.32 13.82 -10.19
C ALA A 129 4.20 15.32 -10.48
N ASN A 130 3.82 15.72 -11.69
CA ASN A 130 3.70 17.10 -12.13
C ASN A 130 2.42 17.33 -12.96
N PRO A 131 1.32 17.79 -12.34
CA PRO A 131 0.06 18.04 -13.05
C PRO A 131 0.12 19.18 -14.07
N ALA A 132 1.17 20.03 -14.06
CA ALA A 132 1.38 21.03 -15.11
C ALA A 132 2.02 20.44 -16.39
N ALA A 133 2.47 19.18 -16.34
CA ALA A 133 3.09 18.49 -17.47
C ALA A 133 2.07 17.84 -18.42
N SER A 134 0.76 17.93 -18.14
CA SER A 134 -0.33 17.35 -18.96
C SER A 134 -0.55 18.04 -20.32
N GLY A 135 0.48 18.68 -20.88
CA GLY A 135 0.43 19.43 -22.14
C GLY A 135 0.98 18.68 -23.36
N GLY A 136 1.16 17.36 -23.29
CA GLY A 136 1.76 16.62 -24.41
C GLY A 136 1.40 15.15 -24.43
N GLY A 137 0.18 14.82 -24.86
CA GLY A 137 -0.21 13.42 -24.98
C GLY A 137 -1.63 13.11 -25.39
N THR A 138 -2.40 14.04 -25.97
CA THR A 138 -3.66 13.69 -26.63
C THR A 138 -3.89 14.53 -27.88
N THR A 139 -3.36 14.06 -29.00
CA THR A 139 -4.11 14.12 -30.27
C THR A 139 -3.97 12.76 -30.94
N PRO A 140 -5.09 12.17 -31.41
CA PRO A 140 -5.05 10.96 -32.24
C PRO A 140 -4.30 11.19 -33.55
#